data_AF-A0A916R6I1-F1
#
_entry.id   AF-A0A916R6I1-F1
#
_cell.length_a   1.000
_cell.length_b   1.000
_cell.length_c   1.000
_cell.angle_alpha   90.00
_cell.angle_beta   90.00
_cell.angle_gamma   90.00
#
_symmetry.space_group_name_H-M   'P 1'
#
loop_
_entity.id
_entity.type
_entity.pdbx_description
1 polymer ?
#
loop_
_entity_poly.entity_id
_entity_poly.type
_entity_poly.pdbx_seq_one_letter_code
_entity_poly.pdbx_strand_id
1 'polypeptide(L)'
;MSFNVETIPQNTEKSVDVVGVDLGVKSLATLSTGKVFVGAKSYRKFEAKLSRLQYLNRHKTKFSSNWKKAQLKIAKVHSMHRQHEKRYTAQANYLLG
;
A
#
# COMPACT_ATOMS: atom_id res chain seq x y z
N MET A 1 10.88 -12.77 20.26
CA MET A 1 11.42 -11.65 21.06
C MET A 1 11.33 -10.40 20.22
N SER A 2 10.55 -9.41 20.65
CA SER A 2 10.48 -8.09 20.01
C SER A 2 11.12 -7.08 20.95
N PHE A 3 12.04 -6.29 20.44
CA PHE A 3 12.73 -5.23 21.18
C PHE A 3 12.23 -3.89 20.63
N ASN A 4 11.81 -3.00 21.51
CA ASN A 4 11.41 -1.64 21.16
C ASN A 4 12.64 -0.74 21.26
N VAL A 5 13.02 -0.13 20.13
CA VAL A 5 13.98 0.98 20.09
C VAL A 5 13.17 2.26 20.19
N GLU A 6 13.44 3.08 21.19
CA GLU A 6 12.98 4.47 21.21
C GLU A 6 13.93 5.30 20.35
N THR A 7 13.52 5.61 19.11
CA THR A 7 14.25 6.54 18.26
C THR A 7 13.84 7.97 18.61
N ILE A 8 14.77 8.74 19.17
CA ILE A 8 14.57 10.18 19.40
C ILE A 8 14.65 10.87 18.02
N PRO A 9 13.59 11.53 17.52
CA PRO A 9 13.65 12.17 16.21
C PRO A 9 14.63 13.35 16.25
N GLN A 10 15.72 13.27 15.48
CA GLN A 10 16.59 14.43 15.26
C GLN A 10 15.92 15.39 14.28
N ASN A 11 15.74 16.64 14.70
CA ASN A 11 15.24 17.71 13.83
C ASN A 11 16.38 18.21 12.93
N THR A 12 16.33 17.88 11.65
CA THR A 12 17.23 18.41 10.62
C THR A 12 16.64 19.71 10.06
N GLU A 13 17.47 20.71 9.77
CA GLU A 13 17.02 21.93 9.13
C GLU A 13 16.44 21.62 7.74
N LYS A 14 15.21 22.06 7.49
CA LYS A 14 14.52 21.81 6.22
C LYS A 14 15.12 22.74 5.15
N SER A 15 15.64 22.19 4.05
CA SER A 15 16.12 23.01 2.92
C SER A 15 14.99 23.52 2.00
N VAL A 16 13.78 22.99 2.16
CA VAL A 16 12.58 23.35 1.37
C VAL A 16 11.37 23.48 2.28
N ASP A 17 10.62 24.56 2.07
CA ASP A 17 9.66 25.12 3.03
C ASP A 17 8.35 24.30 3.13
N VAL A 18 7.79 23.87 1.99
CA VAL A 18 6.60 23.00 1.93
C VAL A 18 6.68 22.12 0.69
N VAL A 19 6.50 20.81 0.88
CA VAL A 19 6.45 19.87 -0.23
C VAL A 19 5.13 19.11 -0.18
N GLY A 20 4.27 19.34 -1.18
CA GLY A 20 3.04 18.59 -1.34
C GLY A 20 3.37 17.15 -1.69
N VAL A 21 2.78 16.20 -0.95
CA VAL A 21 2.91 14.76 -1.22
C VAL A 21 1.53 14.25 -1.63
N ASP A 22 1.32 14.03 -2.92
CA ASP A 22 0.11 13.38 -3.42
C ASP A 22 0.30 11.86 -3.37
N LEU A 23 -0.33 11.21 -2.39
CA LEU A 23 -0.30 9.77 -2.18
C LEU A 23 -1.38 9.10 -3.05
N GLY A 24 -1.11 9.00 -4.35
CA GLY A 24 -2.04 8.43 -5.32
C GLY A 24 -1.83 6.93 -5.58
N VAL A 25 -2.92 6.24 -5.92
CA VAL A 25 -2.89 4.84 -6.41
C VAL A 25 -2.02 4.68 -7.68
N LYS A 26 -1.92 5.74 -8.48
CA LYS A 26 -1.17 5.78 -9.74
C LYS A 26 0.28 6.30 -9.56
N SER A 27 0.55 7.05 -8.50
CA SER A 27 1.82 7.75 -8.22
C SER A 27 2.04 7.81 -6.71
N LEU A 28 3.11 7.16 -6.23
CA LEU A 28 3.39 6.97 -4.80
C LEU A 28 3.60 8.29 -4.07
N ALA A 29 4.24 9.26 -4.74
CA ALA A 29 4.38 10.64 -4.31
C ALA A 29 4.75 11.49 -5.52
N THR A 30 3.99 12.53 -5.82
CA THR A 30 4.43 13.61 -6.73
C THR A 30 4.95 14.74 -5.86
N LEU A 31 6.25 14.99 -5.91
CA LEU A 31 6.91 16.07 -5.17
C LEU A 31 6.75 17.38 -5.94
N SER A 32 6.51 18.52 -5.26
CA SER A 32 6.40 19.85 -5.91
C SER A 32 7.67 20.28 -6.66
N THR A 33 8.77 19.57 -6.47
CA THR A 33 10.04 19.67 -7.22
C THR A 33 10.04 18.90 -8.54
N GLY A 34 8.90 18.33 -8.96
CA GLY A 34 8.76 17.57 -10.22
C GLY A 34 9.24 16.12 -10.15
N LYS A 35 9.76 15.66 -9.00
CA LYS A 35 10.14 14.26 -8.78
C LYS A 35 8.88 13.41 -8.61
N VAL A 36 8.63 12.54 -9.59
CA VAL A 36 7.55 11.54 -9.54
C VAL A 36 8.11 10.22 -9.03
N PHE A 37 7.69 9.81 -7.84
CA PHE A 37 7.89 8.43 -7.40
C PHE A 37 6.84 7.57 -8.07
N VAL A 38 7.26 6.83 -9.10
CA VAL A 38 6.39 5.93 -9.86
C VAL A 38 5.74 4.95 -8.89
N GLY A 39 4.41 5.01 -8.81
CA GLY A 39 3.61 4.05 -8.05
C GLY A 39 3.97 2.64 -8.47
N ALA A 40 4.09 1.73 -7.50
CA ALA A 40 4.53 0.38 -7.77
C ALA A 40 3.61 -0.27 -8.82
N LYS A 41 4.14 -0.61 -10.02
CA LYS A 41 3.41 -1.28 -11.12
C LYS A 41 2.66 -2.55 -10.67
N SER A 42 3.06 -3.13 -9.54
CA SER A 42 2.41 -4.23 -8.84
C SER A 42 1.00 -3.91 -8.32
N TYR A 43 0.66 -2.64 -8.07
CA TYR A 43 -0.67 -2.22 -7.61
C TYR A 43 -1.78 -2.70 -8.57
N ARG A 44 -1.62 -2.42 -9.87
CA ARG A 44 -2.59 -2.82 -10.91
C ARG A 44 -2.82 -4.32 -10.95
N LYS A 45 -1.80 -5.14 -10.63
CA LYS A 45 -1.92 -6.60 -10.58
C LYS A 45 -2.77 -7.05 -9.38
N PHE A 46 -2.58 -6.44 -8.21
CA PHE A 46 -3.38 -6.73 -7.03
C PHE A 46 -4.84 -6.27 -7.20
N GLU A 47 -5.04 -5.10 -7.79
CA GLU A 47 -6.36 -4.53 -8.07
C GLU A 47 -7.16 -5.39 -9.07
N ALA A 48 -6.55 -5.80 -10.19
CA ALA A 48 -7.19 -6.69 -11.15
C ALA A 48 -7.58 -8.04 -10.53
N LYS A 49 -6.69 -8.61 -9.70
CA LYS A 49 -6.95 -9.85 -8.98
C LYS A 49 -8.08 -9.70 -7.96
N LEU A 50 -8.12 -8.58 -7.24
CA LEU A 50 -9.14 -8.28 -6.25
C LEU A 50 -10.51 -8.11 -6.91
N SER A 51 -10.59 -7.31 -7.97
CA SER A 51 -11.82 -7.09 -8.75
C SER A 51 -12.39 -8.40 -9.29
N ARG A 52 -11.54 -9.27 -9.88
CA ARG A 52 -11.96 -10.60 -10.34
C ARG A 52 -12.50 -11.47 -9.20
N LEU A 53 -11.86 -11.47 -8.04
CA LEU A 53 -12.31 -12.27 -6.90
C LEU A 53 -13.64 -11.75 -6.32
N GLN A 54 -13.82 -10.43 -6.23
CA GLN A 54 -15.07 -9.81 -5.81
C GLN A 54 -16.21 -10.12 -6.80
N TYR A 55 -15.94 -10.03 -8.10
CA TYR A 55 -16.88 -10.43 -9.16
C TYR A 55 -17.32 -11.88 -9.00
N LEU A 56 -16.38 -12.81 -8.82
CA LEU A 56 -16.70 -14.23 -8.64
C LEU A 56 -17.44 -14.49 -7.33
N ASN A 57 -17.17 -13.72 -6.28
CA ASN A 57 -17.80 -13.87 -4.98
C ASN A 57 -19.26 -13.40 -4.96
N ARG A 58 -19.62 -12.38 -5.74
CA ARG A 58 -20.99 -11.85 -5.79
C ARG A 58 -22.01 -12.86 -6.32
N HIS A 59 -21.58 -13.79 -7.16
CA HIS A 59 -22.43 -14.86 -7.71
C HIS A 59 -22.56 -16.07 -6.77
N LYS A 60 -21.92 -16.04 -5.60
CA LYS A 60 -21.98 -17.14 -4.62
C LYS A 60 -23.08 -16.87 -3.61
N THR A 61 -23.79 -17.94 -3.24
CA THR A 61 -24.75 -17.91 -2.14
C THR A 61 -24.05 -17.49 -0.85
N LYS A 62 -24.49 -16.38 -0.26
CA LYS A 62 -23.97 -15.87 1.02
C LYS A 62 -23.99 -16.98 2.06
N PHE A 63 -22.97 -17.02 2.92
CA PHE A 63 -22.76 -18.02 3.98
C PHE A 63 -22.51 -19.47 3.54
N SER A 64 -22.62 -19.80 2.25
CA SER A 64 -22.19 -21.10 1.75
C SER A 64 -20.69 -21.33 1.98
N SER A 65 -20.28 -22.60 2.03
CA SER A 65 -18.87 -22.98 2.14
C SER A 65 -17.99 -22.35 1.05
N ASN A 66 -18.52 -22.27 -0.18
CA ASN A 66 -17.83 -21.66 -1.32
C ASN A 66 -17.71 -20.14 -1.20
N TRP A 67 -18.72 -19.46 -0.64
CA TRP A 67 -18.65 -18.02 -0.34
C TRP A 67 -17.60 -17.74 0.74
N LYS A 68 -17.58 -18.51 1.83
CA LYS A 68 -16.57 -18.39 2.89
C LYS A 68 -15.15 -18.57 2.33
N LYS A 69 -14.92 -19.60 1.50
CA LYS A 69 -13.63 -19.82 0.82
C LYS A 69 -13.22 -18.65 -0.09
N ALA A 70 -14.18 -18.01 -0.77
CA ALA A 70 -13.90 -16.85 -1.62
C ALA A 70 -13.56 -15.60 -0.79
N GLN A 71 -14.27 -15.35 0.31
CA GLN A 71 -13.95 -14.26 1.25
C GLN A 71 -12.54 -14.38 1.82
N LEU A 72 -12.11 -15.59 2.20
CA LEU A 72 -10.74 -15.83 2.67
C LEU A 72 -9.69 -15.49 1.60
N LYS A 73 -9.96 -15.79 0.32
CA LYS A 73 -9.07 -15.42 -0.79
C LYS A 73 -9.00 -13.91 -0.98
N ILE A 74 -10.12 -13.20 -0.87
CA ILE A 74 -10.20 -11.74 -0.92
C ILE A 74 -9.37 -11.12 0.23
N ALA A 75 -9.58 -11.60 1.46
CA ALA A 75 -8.85 -11.14 2.64
C ALA A 75 -7.33 -11.34 2.50
N LYS A 76 -6.89 -12.48 1.93
CA LYS A 76 -5.47 -12.74 1.67
C LYS A 76 -4.88 -11.73 0.68
N VAL A 77 -5.60 -11.39 -0.39
CA VAL A 77 -5.14 -10.37 -1.36
C VAL A 77 -5.02 -8.99 -0.71
N HIS A 78 -5.99 -8.60 0.13
CA HIS A 78 -5.89 -7.33 0.88
C HIS A 78 -4.69 -7.30 1.82
N SER A 79 -4.41 -8.39 2.54
CA SER A 79 -3.24 -8.48 3.43
C SER A 79 -1.92 -8.34 2.66
N MET A 80 -1.79 -9.02 1.52
CA MET A 80 -0.60 -8.91 0.66
C MET A 80 -0.43 -7.50 0.11
N HIS A 81 -1.52 -6.86 -0.31
CA HIS A 81 -1.50 -5.48 -0.80
C HIS A 81 -1.01 -4.50 0.29
N ARG A 82 -1.58 -4.60 1.50
CA ARG A 82 -1.15 -3.77 2.65
C ARG A 82 0.32 -4.00 3.02
N GLN A 83 0.78 -5.25 3.01
CA GLN A 83 2.18 -5.54 3.32
C GLN A 83 3.13 -4.97 2.28
N HIS A 84 2.73 -5.02 1.01
CA HIS A 84 3.44 -4.41 -0.08
C HIS A 84 3.50 -2.90 0.12
N GLU A 85 2.38 -2.20 0.29
CA GLU A 85 2.34 -0.75 0.58
C GLU A 85 3.29 -0.35 1.72
N LYS A 86 3.21 -1.02 2.87
CA LYS A 86 4.11 -0.76 4.01
C LYS A 86 5.60 -0.84 3.66
N ARG A 87 6.00 -1.78 2.79
CA ARG A 87 7.39 -1.89 2.33
C ARG A 87 7.81 -0.70 1.48
N TYR A 88 6.97 -0.24 0.57
CA TYR A 88 7.29 0.91 -0.28
C TYR A 88 7.35 2.19 0.54
N THR A 89 6.45 2.36 1.51
CA THR A 89 6.50 3.51 2.43
C THR A 89 7.78 3.50 3.27
N ALA A 90 8.17 2.33 3.80
CA ALA A 90 9.43 2.18 4.54
C ALA A 90 10.66 2.47 3.66
N GLN A 91 10.65 2.01 2.41
CA GLN A 91 11.72 2.30 1.45
C GLN A 91 11.78 3.79 1.08
N ALA A 92 10.64 4.45 0.85
CA ALA A 92 10.59 5.87 0.54
C ALA A 92 11.10 6.72 1.70
N ASN A 93 10.71 6.39 2.94
CA ASN A 93 11.21 7.06 4.14
C ASN A 93 12.72 6.88 4.32
N TYR A 94 13.29 5.71 3.96
CA TYR A 94 14.74 5.48 3.99
C TYR A 94 15.50 6.28 2.93
N LEU A 95 14.87 6.62 1.81
CA LEU A 95 15.49 7.38 0.72
C LEU A 95 15.31 8.90 0.85
N LEU A 96 14.36 9.34 1.68
CA LEU A 96 14.00 10.75 1.88
C LEU A 96 14.38 11.29 3.27
N GLY A 97 14.75 10.41 4.21
CA GLY A 97 15.40 10.76 5.47
C GLY A 97 16.90 10.53 5.38
#